data_AF-A0A7S2JRM7-F1
#
_entry.id   AF-A0A7S2JRM7-F1
#
_cell.length_a   1.000
_cell.length_b   1.000
_cell.length_c   1.000
_cell.angle_alpha   90.00
_cell.angle_beta   90.00
_cell.angle_gamma   90.00
#
_symmetry.space_group_name_H-M   'P 1'
#
loop_
_entity.id
_entity.type
_entity.pdbx_description
1 polymer ?
#
loop_
_entity_poly.entity_id
_entity_poly.type
_entity_poly.pdbx_seq_one_letter_code
_entity_poly.pdbx_strand_id
1 'polypeptide(L)'
;VSYAGASGLLRMVPPFETFVGPGFEVGMAVGGDFVVPVAFSAPVQNPQRGIVWFPPATDPYGNLMVTVGLPVFVSGHWLGTIMTDIFLSALDRIVEPMRATERSHTFVSDRHGGIIAATE
;
A
#
# COMPACT_ATOMS: atom_id res chain seq x y z
N VAL A 1 -10.75 16.09 -37.47
CA VAL A 1 -10.95 14.66 -37.80
C VAL A 1 -11.52 14.00 -36.55
N SER A 2 -12.79 13.60 -36.61
CA SER A 2 -13.45 12.83 -35.56
C SER A 2 -12.97 11.38 -35.60
N TYR A 3 -12.79 10.74 -34.45
CA TYR A 3 -12.85 9.27 -34.36
C TYR A 3 -13.62 8.87 -33.10
N ALA A 4 -14.71 8.16 -33.34
CA ALA A 4 -15.48 7.42 -32.38
C ALA A 4 -15.04 5.95 -32.40
N GLY A 5 -15.09 5.29 -31.24
CA GLY A 5 -15.42 3.87 -31.13
C GLY A 5 -14.28 2.85 -31.02
N ALA A 6 -14.46 1.99 -30.01
CA ALA A 6 -13.98 0.61 -29.88
C ALA A 6 -12.60 0.33 -29.26
N SER A 7 -12.68 -0.15 -28.01
CA SER A 7 -12.06 -1.40 -27.51
C SER A 7 -10.56 -1.63 -27.72
N GLY A 8 -9.84 -1.68 -26.59
CA GLY A 8 -8.63 -2.48 -26.44
C GLY A 8 -7.32 -1.70 -26.58
N LEU A 9 -6.67 -1.44 -25.45
CA LEU A 9 -5.25 -1.66 -25.16
C LEU A 9 -4.89 -0.88 -23.89
N LEU A 10 -4.88 -1.59 -22.76
CA LEU A 10 -4.16 -1.17 -21.56
C LEU A 10 -2.70 -0.94 -21.96
N ARG A 11 -2.30 0.33 -22.10
CA ARG A 11 -0.90 0.70 -22.23
C ARG A 11 -0.26 0.52 -20.85
N MET A 12 0.53 -0.54 -20.70
CA MET A 12 1.48 -0.65 -19.60
C MET A 12 2.49 0.49 -19.70
N VAL A 13 2.62 1.25 -18.62
CA VAL A 13 3.71 2.21 -18.40
C VAL A 13 4.48 1.72 -17.17
N PRO A 14 5.70 1.19 -17.30
CA PRO A 14 6.62 1.07 -16.17
C PRO A 14 7.77 2.10 -16.27
N PRO A 15 8.52 2.40 -15.19
CA PRO A 15 8.58 1.65 -13.94
C PRO A 15 8.34 2.53 -12.70
N PHE A 16 7.36 2.15 -11.89
CA PHE A 16 7.51 2.23 -10.44
C PHE A 16 7.71 0.78 -9.99
N GLU A 17 8.82 0.46 -9.33
CA GLU A 17 8.96 -0.84 -8.69
C GLU A 17 8.10 -0.82 -7.42
N THR A 18 6.78 -1.00 -7.57
CA THR A 18 5.95 -1.35 -6.41
C THR A 18 6.27 -2.80 -6.08
N PHE A 19 7.08 -3.01 -5.04
CA PHE A 19 7.36 -4.33 -4.51
C PHE A 19 6.13 -4.84 -3.74
N VAL A 20 5.08 -5.21 -4.49
CA VAL A 20 3.96 -5.93 -3.93
C VAL A 20 4.38 -7.39 -3.87
N GLY A 21 4.43 -7.95 -2.67
CA GLY A 21 4.84 -9.34 -2.47
C GLY A 21 4.06 -10.32 -3.36
N PRO A 22 4.60 -11.53 -3.61
CA PRO A 22 3.96 -12.50 -4.49
C PRO A 22 2.52 -12.81 -4.03
N GLY A 23 1.56 -12.70 -4.96
CA GLY A 23 0.17 -13.12 -4.74
C GLY A 23 -0.84 -12.01 -4.49
N PHE A 24 -0.58 -10.76 -4.89
CA PHE A 24 -1.59 -9.70 -4.92
C PHE A 24 -1.81 -9.19 -6.35
N GLU A 25 -3.07 -8.95 -6.73
CA GLU A 25 -3.38 -8.22 -7.96
C GLU A 25 -3.20 -6.73 -7.67
N VAL A 26 -2.31 -6.12 -8.44
CA VAL A 26 -2.13 -4.67 -8.47
C VAL A 26 -3.06 -4.11 -9.55
N GLY A 27 -3.98 -3.24 -9.14
CA GLY A 27 -4.68 -2.38 -10.08
C GLY A 27 -4.35 -0.92 -9.83
N MET A 28 -5.04 -0.03 -10.54
CA MET A 28 -4.89 1.40 -10.35
C MET A 28 -6.13 1.93 -9.63
N ALA A 29 -5.95 2.55 -8.46
CA ALA A 29 -6.97 3.43 -7.90
C ALA A 29 -6.88 4.75 -8.66
N VAL A 30 -7.99 5.14 -9.27
CA VAL A 30 -8.16 6.44 -9.93
C VAL A 30 -9.13 7.24 -9.07
N GLY A 31 -8.65 8.31 -8.45
CA GLY A 31 -9.45 9.20 -7.62
C GLY A 31 -9.10 10.64 -7.89
N GLY A 32 -10.00 11.38 -8.55
CA GLY A 32 -9.81 12.79 -8.89
C GLY A 32 -8.46 13.06 -9.56
N ASP A 33 -7.50 13.51 -8.76
CA ASP A 33 -6.21 14.03 -9.19
C ASP A 33 -5.06 13.00 -9.06
N PHE A 34 -5.33 11.79 -8.56
CA PHE A 34 -4.30 10.75 -8.39
C PHE A 34 -4.64 9.43 -9.08
N VAL A 35 -3.58 8.79 -9.57
CA VAL A 35 -3.60 7.42 -10.07
C VAL A 35 -2.49 6.67 -9.33
N VAL A 36 -2.88 5.78 -8.41
CA VAL A 36 -1.92 5.02 -7.60
C VAL A 36 -2.07 3.52 -7.83
N PRO A 37 -0.97 2.77 -8.00
CA PRO A 37 -1.01 1.33 -7.96
C PRO A 37 -1.45 0.89 -6.57
N VAL A 38 -2.54 0.12 -6.48
CA VAL A 38 -3.02 -0.47 -5.24
C VAL A 38 -3.13 -1.97 -5.40
N ALA A 39 -2.50 -2.66 -4.47
CA ALA A 39 -2.68 -4.08 -4.30
C ALA A 39 -4.05 -4.30 -3.62
N PHE A 40 -4.97 -4.98 -4.30
CA PHE A 40 -6.27 -5.25 -3.72
C PHE A 40 -6.17 -6.34 -2.67
N SER A 41 -6.95 -6.22 -1.60
CA SER A 41 -7.17 -7.33 -0.65
C SER A 41 -8.39 -8.15 -1.07
N ALA A 42 -8.47 -8.47 -2.37
CA ALA A 42 -9.58 -9.23 -2.94
C ALA A 42 -9.68 -10.63 -2.28
N PRO A 43 -10.87 -11.25 -2.23
CA PRO A 43 -11.08 -12.51 -1.51
C PRO A 43 -10.17 -13.65 -1.99
N VAL A 44 -9.75 -13.64 -3.26
CA VAL A 44 -8.85 -14.66 -3.80
C VAL A 44 -7.44 -14.58 -3.20
N GLN A 45 -7.04 -13.41 -2.72
CA GLN A 45 -5.71 -13.11 -2.15
C GLN A 45 -5.77 -12.97 -0.63
N ASN A 46 -6.94 -12.60 -0.10
CA ASN A 46 -7.23 -12.48 1.32
C ASN A 46 -8.52 -13.27 1.67
N PRO A 47 -8.48 -14.60 1.56
CA PRO A 47 -9.66 -15.44 1.84
C PRO A 47 -10.12 -15.34 3.30
N GLN A 48 -9.19 -14.94 4.18
CA GLN A 48 -9.44 -14.76 5.61
C GLN A 48 -10.23 -13.47 5.91
N ARG A 49 -10.39 -12.58 4.92
CA ARG A 49 -11.13 -11.31 5.00
C ARG A 49 -10.58 -10.36 6.09
N GLY A 50 -9.31 -10.52 6.44
CA GLY A 50 -8.66 -9.75 7.50
C GLY A 50 -8.11 -8.41 7.01
N ILE A 51 -7.63 -7.60 7.94
CA ILE A 51 -6.82 -6.41 7.62
C ILE A 51 -5.49 -6.88 7.00
N VAL A 52 -5.10 -6.26 5.89
CA VAL A 52 -3.84 -6.53 5.19
C VAL A 52 -2.95 -5.31 5.30
N TRP A 53 -1.70 -5.52 5.67
CA TRP A 53 -0.64 -4.52 5.62
C TRP A 53 0.23 -4.80 4.39
N PHE A 54 0.44 -3.78 3.59
CA PHE A 54 1.33 -3.87 2.43
C PHE A 54 2.77 -3.49 2.83
N PRO A 55 3.79 -4.02 2.12
CA PRO A 55 5.16 -3.59 2.31
C PRO A 55 5.32 -2.07 2.11
N PRO A 56 6.35 -1.45 2.73
CA PRO A 56 6.69 -0.06 2.46
C PRO A 56 6.84 0.22 0.97
N ALA A 57 6.27 1.33 0.50
CA ALA A 57 6.36 1.79 -0.86
C ALA A 57 6.49 3.32 -0.90
N THR A 58 6.98 3.83 -2.03
CA THR A 58 7.06 5.27 -2.28
C THR A 58 5.78 5.74 -2.99
N ASP A 59 5.17 6.81 -2.49
CA ASP A 59 4.03 7.46 -3.13
C ASP A 59 4.45 8.24 -4.41
N PRO A 60 3.51 8.76 -5.21
CA PRO A 60 3.84 9.54 -6.40
C PRO A 60 4.64 10.84 -6.15
N TYR A 61 4.74 11.27 -4.89
CA TYR A 61 5.43 12.49 -4.47
C TYR A 61 6.79 12.21 -3.83
N GLY A 62 7.22 10.95 -3.74
CA GLY A 62 8.52 10.56 -3.18
C GLY A 62 8.48 10.24 -1.68
N ASN A 63 7.32 10.23 -1.04
CA ASN A 63 7.20 9.91 0.38
C ASN A 63 7.13 8.40 0.60
N LEU A 64 7.86 7.90 1.60
CA LEU A 64 7.72 6.53 2.04
C LEU A 64 6.43 6.37 2.87
N MET A 65 5.64 5.36 2.53
CA MET A 65 4.42 5.00 3.26
C MET A 65 4.23 3.48 3.36
N VAL A 66 3.38 3.06 4.30
CA VAL A 66 2.76 1.73 4.32
C VAL A 66 1.27 1.89 4.06
N THR A 67 0.69 1.00 3.26
CA THR A 67 -0.75 0.98 2.99
C THR A 67 -1.41 -0.11 3.84
N VAL A 68 -2.58 0.19 4.40
CA VAL A 68 -3.43 -0.77 5.12
C VAL A 68 -4.73 -0.93 4.38
N GLY A 69 -5.12 -2.16 4.08
CA GLY A 69 -6.35 -2.50 3.38
C GLY A 69 -7.31 -3.32 4.24
N LEU A 70 -8.57 -2.88 4.32
CA LEU A 70 -9.68 -3.62 4.92
C LEU A 70 -10.67 -4.03 3.82
N PRO A 71 -10.86 -5.33 3.54
CA PRO A 71 -11.85 -5.75 2.56
C PRO A 71 -13.27 -5.54 3.09
N VAL A 72 -14.16 -5.07 2.23
CA VAL A 72 -15.56 -4.79 2.55
C VAL A 72 -16.45 -5.87 1.95
N PHE A 73 -17.32 -6.43 2.79
CA PHE A 73 -18.31 -7.42 2.38
C PHE A 73 -19.71 -7.01 2.83
N VAL A 74 -20.71 -7.29 1.99
CA VAL A 74 -22.14 -7.17 2.34
C VAL A 74 -22.83 -8.48 2.02
N SER A 75 -23.49 -9.08 3.02
CA SER A 75 -24.16 -10.38 2.88
C SER A 75 -23.26 -11.45 2.27
N GLY A 76 -21.98 -11.48 2.66
CA GLY A 76 -20.98 -12.44 2.16
C GLY A 76 -20.37 -12.12 0.79
N HIS A 77 -20.86 -11.10 0.09
CA HIS A 77 -20.35 -10.66 -1.21
C HIS A 77 -19.30 -9.56 -1.04
N TRP A 78 -18.18 -9.68 -1.75
CA TRP A 78 -17.12 -8.67 -1.73
C TRP A 78 -17.56 -7.44 -2.53
N LEU A 79 -17.45 -6.26 -1.91
CA LEU A 79 -17.76 -4.98 -2.55
C LEU A 79 -16.51 -4.19 -2.96
N GLY A 80 -15.37 -4.48 -2.32
CA GLY A 80 -14.13 -3.74 -2.55
C GLY A 80 -13.23 -3.72 -1.32
N THR A 81 -12.30 -2.78 -1.27
CA THR A 81 -11.37 -2.59 -0.15
C THR A 81 -11.32 -1.12 0.22
N ILE A 82 -11.39 -0.83 1.52
CA ILE A 82 -11.02 0.49 2.07
C ILE A 82 -9.52 0.47 2.32
N MET A 83 -8.82 1.47 1.80
CA MET A 83 -7.37 1.60 1.99
C MET A 83 -7.03 2.91 2.67
N THR A 84 -5.99 2.89 3.49
CA THR A 84 -5.38 4.08 4.08
C THR A 84 -3.88 4.00 3.96
N ASP A 85 -3.27 5.09 3.55
CA ASP A 85 -1.82 5.25 3.55
C ASP A 85 -1.37 5.87 4.86
N ILE A 86 -0.27 5.35 5.39
CA ILE A 86 0.38 5.84 6.61
C ILE A 86 1.80 6.21 6.22
N PHE A 87 2.10 7.51 6.22
CA PHE A 87 3.46 7.98 5.99
C PHE A 87 4.39 7.48 7.09
N LEU A 88 5.55 7.00 6.68
CA LEU A 88 6.57 6.48 7.59
C LEU A 88 7.10 7.58 8.53
N SER A 89 7.12 8.83 8.06
CA SER A 89 7.44 10.01 8.90
C SER A 89 6.47 10.24 10.06
N ALA A 90 5.24 9.73 9.96
CA ALA A 90 4.30 9.76 11.09
C ALA A 90 4.68 8.73 12.17
N LEU A 91 5.32 7.62 11.78
CA LEU A 91 5.81 6.60 12.70
C LEU A 91 7.06 7.06 13.44
N ASP A 92 7.90 7.90 12.84
CA ASP A 92 9.08 8.46 13.53
C ASP A 92 8.69 9.17 14.82
N ARG A 93 7.55 9.90 14.83
CA ARG A 93 7.01 10.55 16.03
C ARG A 93 6.60 9.59 17.14
N ILE A 94 6.37 8.33 16.81
CA ILE A 94 6.01 7.25 17.74
C ILE A 94 7.25 6.49 18.18
N VAL A 95 8.19 6.24 17.26
CA VAL A 95 9.39 5.42 17.52
C VAL A 95 10.48 6.23 18.22
N GLU A 96 10.65 7.50 17.89
CA GLU A 96 11.70 8.37 18.46
C GLU A 96 11.64 8.48 19.99
N PRO A 97 10.46 8.68 20.62
CA PRO A 97 10.36 8.70 22.08
C PRO A 97 10.62 7.34 22.76
N MET A 98 10.68 6.23 22.00
CA MET A 98 10.94 4.89 22.54
C MET A 98 12.44 4.59 22.67
N ARG A 99 13.32 5.53 22.31
CA ARG A 99 14.77 5.37 22.55
C ARG A 99 15.03 5.26 24.04
N ALA A 100 15.67 4.17 24.45
CA ALA A 100 16.08 3.99 25.83
C ALA A 100 17.18 4.98 26.25
N THR A 101 18.05 5.35 25.30
CA THR A 101 19.16 6.30 25.48
C THR A 101 19.41 7.07 24.19
N GLU A 102 20.17 8.17 24.26
CA GLU A 102 20.60 8.92 23.08
C GLU A 102 21.43 8.07 22.08
N ARG A 103 22.02 6.96 22.52
CA ARG A 103 22.83 6.07 21.67
C ARG A 103 22.13 4.78 21.26
N SER A 104 20.90 4.55 21.71
CA SER A 104 20.13 3.37 21.30
C SER A 104 19.38 3.66 20.01
N HIS A 105 19.33 2.67 19.13
CA HIS A 105 18.42 2.66 17.99
C HIS A 105 17.18 1.82 18.35
N THR A 106 16.01 2.36 18.05
CA THR A 106 14.75 1.62 18.10
C THR A 106 14.23 1.51 16.67
N PHE A 107 13.69 0.34 16.32
CA PHE A 107 13.09 0.15 15.01
C PHE A 107 11.85 -0.74 15.12
N VAL A 108 10.97 -0.57 14.15
CA VAL A 108 9.79 -1.41 13.94
C VAL A 108 10.06 -2.25 12.71
N SER A 109 9.96 -3.57 12.85
CA SER A 109 10.08 -4.49 11.72
C SER A 109 8.77 -5.21 11.44
N ASP A 110 8.56 -5.59 10.19
CA ASP A 110 7.50 -6.53 9.83
C ASP A 110 7.89 -7.98 10.21
N ARG A 111 6.97 -8.92 9.96
CA ARG A 111 7.18 -10.35 10.21
C ARG A 111 8.22 -11.01 9.28
N HIS A 112 8.62 -10.32 8.22
CA HIS A 112 9.61 -10.77 7.23
C HIS A 112 11.00 -10.18 7.51
N GLY A 113 11.15 -9.33 8.54
CA GLY A 113 12.40 -8.68 8.92
C GLY A 113 12.67 -7.38 8.18
N GLY A 114 11.71 -6.86 7.39
CA GLY A 114 11.81 -5.55 6.77
C GLY A 114 11.65 -4.45 7.80
N ILE A 115 12.52 -3.44 7.79
CA ILE A 115 12.38 -2.26 8.66
C ILE A 115 11.29 -1.37 8.10
N ILE A 116 10.27 -1.12 8.94
CA ILE A 116 9.20 -0.18 8.68
C ILE A 116 9.69 1.19 9.13
N ALA A 117 9.89 1.41 10.42
CA ALA A 117 10.37 2.69 10.94
C ALA A 117 11.62 2.50 11.80
N ALA A 118 12.47 3.51 11.91
CA ALA A 118 13.65 3.50 12.76
C ALA A 118 13.95 4.90 13.28
N THR A 119 14.54 4.97 14.47
CA THR A 119 15.05 6.21 15.06
C THR A 119 16.28 6.70 14.31
N GLU A 120 16.42 8.02 14.17
CA GLU A 120 17.63 8.63 13.58
C GLU A 120 18.88 8.49 14.46
#